data_AF-A0A949P2P1-F1
#
_entry.id   AF-A0A949P2P1-F1
#
_cell.length_a   1.000
_cell.length_b   1.000
_cell.length_c   1.000
_cell.angle_alpha   90.00
_cell.angle_beta   90.00
_cell.angle_gamma   90.00
#
_symmetry.space_group_name_H-M   'P 1'
#
loop_
_entity.id
_entity.type
_entity.pdbx_description
1 polymer ?
#
loop_
_entity_poly.entity_id
_entity_poly.type
_entity_poly.pdbx_seq_one_letter_code
_entity_poly.pdbx_strand_id
1 'polypeptide(L)' 'MQILITLTSQNPEVKWNALRFGNFLLNANEDVTIFLNGPAVDLASGDCEQFPIVEQAKLFRLSEGVLTA' A
#
# COMPACT_ATOMS: atom_id res chain seq x y z
N MET A 1 15.57 2.03 -8.47
CA MET A 1 14.71 3.03 -9.15
C MET A 1 13.76 3.62 -8.12
N GLN A 2 13.24 4.82 -8.38
CA GLN A 2 12.22 5.44 -7.50
C GLN A 2 10.84 5.24 -8.12
N ILE A 3 9.94 4.60 -7.37
CA ILE A 3 8.60 4.24 -7.84
C ILE A 3 7.55 4.95 -6.98
N LEU A 4 6.67 5.68 -7.65
CA LEU A 4 5.47 6.27 -7.05
C LEU A 4 4.24 5.48 -7.50
N ILE A 5 3.48 4.97 -6.54
CA ILE A 5 2.17 4.35 -6.76
C ILE A 5 1.11 5.31 -6.25
N THR A 6 0.17 5.70 -7.12
CA THR A 6 -1.00 6.49 -6.72
C THR A 6 -2.18 5.57 -6.44
N LEU A 7 -2.75 5.64 -5.24
CA LEU A 7 -3.89 4.82 -4.85
C LEU A 7 -5.09 5.73 -4.56
N THR A 8 -6.19 5.49 -5.27
CA THR A 8 -7.41 6.32 -5.20
C THR A 8 -8.69 5.53 -4.93
N SER A 9 -8.64 4.20 -5.02
CA SER A 9 -9.81 3.33 -4.94
C SER A 9 -10.22 3.03 -3.51
N GLN A 10 -11.53 2.99 -3.26
CA GLN A 10 -12.10 2.45 -2.02
C GLN A 10 -12.24 0.92 -2.01
N ASN A 11 -12.02 0.24 -3.14
CA ASN A 11 -12.15 -1.20 -3.24
C ASN A 11 -11.06 -1.90 -2.39
N PRO A 12 -11.42 -2.78 -1.43
CA PRO A 12 -10.46 -3.44 -0.54
C PRO A 12 -9.39 -4.25 -1.28
N GLU A 13 -9.75 -4.97 -2.34
CA GLU A 13 -8.83 -5.77 -3.14
C GLU A 13 -7.78 -4.88 -3.83
N VAL A 14 -8.19 -3.71 -4.33
CA VAL A 14 -7.28 -2.76 -4.98
C VAL A 14 -6.29 -2.18 -3.96
N LYS A 15 -6.76 -1.79 -2.76
CA LYS A 15 -5.88 -1.30 -1.68
C LYS A 15 -4.87 -2.37 -1.26
N TRP A 16 -5.34 -3.60 -1.06
CA TRP A 16 -4.51 -4.74 -0.69
C TRP A 16 -3.46 -5.06 -1.77
N ASN A 17 -3.86 -5.11 -3.04
CA ASN A 17 -2.94 -5.38 -4.15
C ASN A 17 -1.90 -4.28 -4.33
N ALA A 18 -2.26 -3.01 -4.13
CA ALA A 18 -1.30 -1.90 -4.19
C ALA A 18 -0.21 -2.03 -3.11
N LEU A 19 -0.58 -2.37 -1.88
CA LEU A 19 0.36 -2.62 -0.80
C LEU A 19 1.22 -3.87 -1.06
N ARG A 20 0.61 -4.97 -1.51
CA ARG A 20 1.35 -6.19 -1.88
C ARG A 20 2.38 -5.93 -2.97
N PHE A 21 2.01 -5.15 -3.98
CA PHE A 21 2.92 -4.79 -5.06
C PHE A 21 4.04 -3.87 -4.55
N GLY A 22 3.73 -2.90 -3.68
CA GLY A 22 4.73 -2.10 -2.99
C GLY A 22 5.73 -2.94 -2.20
N ASN A 23 5.24 -3.90 -1.40
CA ASN A 23 6.08 -4.83 -0.64
C ASN A 23 6.97 -5.70 -1.56
N PHE A 24 6.43 -6.18 -2.67
CA PHE A 24 7.20 -6.92 -3.67
C PHE A 24 8.36 -6.09 -4.24
N LEU A 25 8.13 -4.81 -4.55
CA LEU A 25 9.14 -3.90 -5.06
C LEU A 25 10.20 -3.54 -4.01
N LEU A 26 9.80 -3.31 -2.76
CA LEU A 26 10.75 -3.09 -1.65
C LEU A 26 11.69 -4.30 -1.47
N ASN A 27 11.16 -5.53 -1.58
CA ASN A 27 11.99 -6.76 -1.55
C ASN A 27 12.96 -6.86 -2.74
N ALA A 28 12.71 -6.14 -3.83
CA ALA A 28 13.61 -6.03 -4.97
C ALA A 28 14.64 -4.88 -4.81
N ASN A 29 14.73 -4.24 -3.63
CA ASN A 29 15.56 -3.08 -3.32
C ASN A 29 15.21 -1.82 -4.15
N GLU A 30 13.92 -1.63 -4.44
CA GLU A 30 13.40 -0.40 -5.04
C GLU A 30 12.94 0.58 -3.96
N ASP A 31 13.06 1.89 -4.21
CA ASP A 31 12.50 2.92 -3.33
C ASP A 31 11.04 3.15 -3.70
N VAL A 32 10.11 2.85 -2.78
CA VAL A 32 8.67 2.88 -3.08
C VAL A 32 7.93 3.88 -2.20
N THR A 33 7.19 4.78 -2.85
CA THR A 33 6.20 5.65 -2.21
C THR A 33 4.79 5.30 -2.71
N ILE A 34 3.85 5.14 -1.79
CA ILE A 34 2.42 5.04 -2.10
C ILE A 34 1.75 6.34 -1.64
N PHE A 35 1.24 7.11 -2.61
CA PHE A 35 0.46 8.33 -2.35
C PHE A 35 -1.03 8.01 -2.36
N LEU A 36 -1.65 8.12 -1.19
CA LEU A 36 -3.07 7.90 -0.96
C LEU A 36 -3.83 9.17 -1.32
N ASN A 37 -4.85 9.05 -2.16
CA ASN A 37 -5.68 10.18 -2.56
C ASN A 37 -7.16 9.79 -2.56
N GLY A 38 -8.04 10.77 -2.32
CA GLY A 38 -9.48 10.57 -2.33
C GLY A 38 -9.93 9.46 -1.35
N PRO A 39 -10.84 8.56 -1.75
CA PRO A 39 -11.37 7.51 -0.87
C PRO A 39 -10.33 6.54 -0.29
N ALA A 40 -9.13 6.47 -0.87
CA ALA A 40 -8.07 5.60 -0.39
C ALA A 40 -7.33 6.13 0.85
N VAL A 41 -7.54 7.40 1.22
CA VAL A 41 -6.95 7.98 2.44
C VAL A 41 -7.38 7.20 3.68
N ASP A 42 -8.61 6.68 3.70
CA ASP A 42 -9.03 5.66 4.67
C ASP A 42 -8.52 4.28 4.21
N LEU A 43 -7.21 4.07 4.33
CA LEU A 43 -6.55 2.86 3.86
C LEU A 43 -7.06 1.61 4.57
N ALA A 44 -7.33 1.71 5.88
CA ALA A 44 -7.74 0.58 6.70
C ALA A 44 -9.19 0.11 6.44
N SER A 45 -10.05 0.97 5.87
CA SER A 45 -11.41 0.56 5.48
C SER A 45 -11.38 -0.58 4.46
N GLY A 46 -12.01 -1.70 4.83
CA GLY A 46 -12.08 -2.92 4.03
C GLY A 46 -11.10 -4.02 4.46
N ASP A 47 -10.32 -3.79 5.50
CA ASP A 47 -9.44 -4.80 6.10
C ASP A 47 -10.24 -6.01 6.58
N CYS A 48 -9.84 -7.20 6.15
CA CYS A 48 -10.44 -8.47 6.54
C CYS A 48 -9.47 -9.64 6.28
N GLU A 49 -9.86 -10.86 6.63
CA GLU A 49 -9.03 -12.06 6.41
C GLU A 49 -8.64 -12.27 4.93
N GLN A 50 -9.55 -11.97 4.01
CA GLN A 50 -9.27 -12.07 2.57
C GLN A 50 -8.34 -10.95 2.07
N PHE A 51 -8.44 -9.76 2.67
CA PHE A 51 -7.68 -8.56 2.31
C PHE A 51 -7.05 -7.95 3.56
N PRO A 52 -5.96 -8.54 4.09
CA PRO A 52 -5.30 -8.05 5.31
C PRO A 52 -4.46 -6.80 5.01
N ILE A 53 -5.15 -5.71 4.71
CA ILE A 53 -4.61 -4.39 4.33
C ILE A 53 -3.74 -3.82 5.45
N VAL A 54 -4.19 -3.90 6.71
CA VAL A 54 -3.47 -3.35 7.86
C VAL A 54 -2.14 -4.07 8.06
N GLU A 55 -2.10 -5.39 7.86
CA GLU A 55 -0.86 -6.15 7.95
C GLU A 55 0.10 -5.80 6.81
N GLN A 56 -0.40 -5.71 5.57
CA GLN A 56 0.43 -5.32 4.43
C GLN A 56 0.98 -3.90 4.57
N ALA A 57 0.21 -2.96 5.12
CA ALA A 57 0.65 -1.60 5.38
C ALA A 57 1.71 -1.52 6.48
N LYS A 58 1.58 -2.33 7.54
CA LYS A 58 2.61 -2.46 8.57
C LYS A 58 3.91 -3.00 7.98
N LEU A 59 3.83 -4.09 7.21
CA LEU A 59 4.99 -4.65 6.52
C LEU A 59 5.66 -3.60 5.63
N PHE A 60 4.87 -2.87 4.84
CA PHE A 60 5.37 -1.83 3.94
C PHE A 60 6.17 -0.74 4.67
N ARG A 61 5.66 -0.21 5.79
CA ARG A 61 6.40 0.80 6.58
C ARG A 61 7.64 0.22 7.28
N LEU A 62 7.59 -1.04 7.72
CA LEU A 62 8.74 -1.71 8.34
C LEU A 62 9.84 -2.01 7.32
N SER A 63 9.47 -2.16 6.05
CA SER A 63 10.38 -2.33 4.90
C SER A 63 10.79 -1.00 4.26
N GLU A 64 10.79 0.11 5.02
CA GLU A 64 11.21 1.46 4.58
C GLU A 64 10.31 2.12 3.51
N GLY A 65 9.18 1.50 3.14
CA GLY A 65 8.20 2.09 2.24
C GLY A 65 7.53 3.34 2.81
N VAL A 66 7.29 4.33 1.95
CA VAL A 66 6.67 5.60 2.33
C VAL A 66 5.19 5.60 1.99
N LEU A 67 4.33 5.70 3.01
CA LEU A 67 2.91 6.01 2.86
C LEU A 67 2.69 7.49 3.15
N THR A 68 2.05 8.20 2.22
CA THR A 68 1.70 9.62 2.39
C THR A 68 0.31 9.89 1.80
N ALA A 69 -0.35 10.94 2.28
CA ALA A 69 -1.67 11.39 1.84
C ALA A 69 -1.69 12.92 1.71
#